data_AF-A0A813XP07-F1
#
_entry.id   AF-A0A813XP07-F1
#
_cell.length_a   1.000
_cell.length_b   1.000
_cell.length_c   1.000
_cell.angle_alpha   90.00
_cell.angle_beta   90.00
_cell.angle_gamma   90.00
#
_symmetry.space_group_name_H-M   'P 1'
#
loop_
_entity.id
_entity.type
_entity.pdbx_description
1 polymer ?
#
loop_
_entity_poly.entity_id
_entity_poly.type
_entity_poly.pdbx_seq_one_letter_code
_entity_poly.pdbx_strand_id
1 'polypeptide(L)'
;MDYYGRVLVNNIVSNINPIKNIIQNKSVKGAWAYSTEIKVQCFSGDSLIRLSNGKIKYIANLKTGDEIITIDQSNIISTEMIMMLDKHISKQALFYKLITESGHEISLTEFHLIPIISSTKNQIYLAAKQIQIGDLLYVLLNDKLEYSPVINITIQTKKGYYAPLTIKGTLLVNNVLASCFAYAKNHHSAQFYMFPFRFYYKLTRLFYLNDPFNCDKSEGLHWIISIMFNFARFFRPETLLS
;
A
#
# COMPACT_ATOMS: atom_id res chain seq x y z
N MET A 1 -15.98 -6.04 38.20
CA MET A 1 -16.97 -5.69 39.22
C MET A 1 -16.40 -4.49 39.98
N ASP A 2 -16.91 -3.27 40.01
CA ASP A 2 -18.05 -2.53 39.43
C ASP A 2 -17.72 -1.03 39.70
N TYR A 3 -17.85 -0.13 38.72
CA TYR A 3 -18.95 0.85 38.55
C TYR A 3 -19.10 1.96 39.64
N TYR A 4 -18.72 3.20 39.24
CA TYR A 4 -19.36 4.53 39.50
C TYR A 4 -19.22 5.36 40.81
N GLY A 5 -18.93 6.66 40.60
CA GLY A 5 -19.25 7.83 41.46
C GLY A 5 -18.31 9.02 41.16
N ARG A 6 -18.56 10.03 40.29
CA ARG A 6 -19.49 11.21 40.38
C ARG A 6 -19.31 11.95 41.74
N VAL A 7 -19.01 13.26 41.91
CA VAL A 7 -19.43 14.51 41.23
C VAL A 7 -18.50 15.72 41.57
N LEU A 8 -18.39 16.61 40.57
CA LEU A 8 -18.03 18.03 40.43
C LEU A 8 -18.07 19.01 41.63
N VAL A 9 -17.17 20.02 41.59
CA VAL A 9 -17.48 21.44 41.90
C VAL A 9 -16.73 22.35 40.90
N ASN A 10 -17.47 23.24 40.24
CA ASN A 10 -17.02 24.28 39.31
C ASN A 10 -16.62 25.57 40.07
N ASN A 11 -15.70 26.40 39.52
CA ASN A 11 -16.05 27.67 38.86
C ASN A 11 -14.88 28.69 38.68
N ILE A 12 -14.74 29.13 37.41
CA ILE A 12 -14.54 30.51 36.92
C ILE A 12 -13.17 31.18 37.17
N VAL A 13 -12.38 31.37 36.11
CA VAL A 13 -12.09 32.70 35.50
C VAL A 13 -11.82 32.52 34.00
N SER A 14 -12.32 33.50 33.25
CA SER A 14 -12.57 33.64 31.82
C SER A 14 -11.38 34.04 30.92
N ASN A 15 -11.58 33.76 29.62
CA ASN A 15 -11.13 34.53 28.44
C ASN A 15 -9.67 34.38 27.97
N ILE A 16 -9.44 33.73 26.83
CA ILE A 16 -9.45 34.29 25.45
C ILE A 16 -9.30 33.11 24.47
N ASN A 17 -10.16 33.04 23.45
CA ASN A 17 -10.23 31.93 22.49
C ASN A 17 -10.63 32.49 21.12
N PRO A 18 -9.82 32.35 20.05
CA PRO A 18 -10.27 32.54 18.68
C PRO A 18 -10.33 31.19 17.95
N ILE A 19 -11.01 30.18 18.52
CA ILE A 19 -11.28 28.89 17.83
C ILE A 19 -12.80 28.62 17.71
N LYS A 20 -13.66 29.56 18.14
CA LYS A 20 -15.11 29.34 18.20
C LYS A 20 -15.91 29.48 16.90
N ASN A 21 -15.30 29.78 15.75
CA ASN A 21 -16.06 30.11 14.53
C ASN A 21 -16.00 29.11 13.36
N ILE A 22 -15.68 27.83 13.59
CA ILE A 22 -15.81 26.80 12.52
C ILE A 22 -16.77 25.65 12.90
N ILE A 23 -17.35 25.66 14.10
CA ILE A 23 -18.22 24.55 14.58
C ILE A 23 -19.56 25.09 15.06
N GLN A 24 -20.34 25.73 14.19
CA GLN A 24 -21.79 25.84 14.34
C GLN A 24 -22.45 26.00 12.97
N ASN A 25 -22.66 24.88 12.28
CA ASN A 25 -23.94 24.53 11.65
C ASN A 25 -23.81 23.30 10.77
N LYS A 26 -24.17 22.14 11.34
CA LYS A 26 -25.09 21.15 10.77
C LYS A 26 -25.09 19.91 11.69
N SER A 27 -25.88 19.99 12.76
CA SER A 27 -26.42 18.79 13.38
C SER A 27 -27.65 18.36 12.58
N VAL A 28 -27.50 17.37 11.71
CA VAL A 28 -28.63 16.49 11.38
C VAL A 28 -28.22 15.08 11.75
N LYS A 29 -29.03 14.51 12.63
CA LYS A 29 -28.95 13.20 13.26
C LYS A 29 -28.73 12.09 12.23
N GLY A 30 -27.87 11.13 12.56
CA GLY A 30 -27.88 9.80 11.95
C GLY A 30 -26.50 9.24 11.63
N ALA A 31 -26.13 8.19 12.37
CA ALA A 31 -25.18 7.13 12.01
C ALA A 31 -23.76 7.51 11.56
N TRP A 32 -22.78 7.13 12.38
CA TRP A 32 -21.44 6.67 12.01
C TRP A 32 -21.16 6.67 10.50
N ALA A 33 -20.77 7.82 9.95
CA ALA A 33 -20.19 7.88 8.63
C ALA A 33 -18.77 7.30 8.75
N TYR A 34 -18.68 5.97 8.73
CA TYR A 34 -17.45 5.28 8.36
C TYR A 34 -17.01 5.92 7.04
N SER A 35 -15.83 6.53 7.00
CA SER A 35 -15.31 7.08 5.76
C SER A 35 -15.27 5.95 4.73
N THR A 36 -16.13 6.01 3.72
CA THR A 36 -16.18 5.10 2.57
C THR A 36 -15.01 5.35 1.60
N GLU A 37 -13.94 5.99 2.08
CA GLU A 37 -12.75 6.23 1.29
C GLU A 37 -11.97 4.91 1.21
N ILE A 38 -12.00 4.31 0.01
CA ILE A 38 -11.17 3.16 -0.31
C ILE A 38 -9.72 3.60 -0.12
N LYS A 39 -9.12 3.24 1.02
CA LYS A 39 -7.70 3.48 1.28
C LYS A 39 -6.89 2.47 0.48
N VAL A 40 -6.46 2.84 -0.73
CA VAL A 40 -5.44 2.05 -1.43
C VAL A 40 -4.10 2.34 -0.78
N GLN A 41 -3.39 1.28 -0.40
CA GLN A 41 -2.10 1.41 0.25
C GLN A 41 -1.00 1.50 -0.81
N CYS A 42 -0.06 2.41 -0.57
CA CYS A 42 0.79 2.99 -1.59
C CYS A 42 2.24 3.11 -1.11
N PHE A 43 3.12 3.36 -2.09
CA PHE A 43 4.51 3.76 -1.93
C PHE A 43 4.68 5.27 -2.19
N SER A 44 5.77 5.85 -1.69
CA SER A 44 6.09 7.26 -1.95
C SER A 44 6.70 7.45 -3.34
N GLY A 45 6.38 8.56 -4.01
CA GLY A 45 6.77 8.81 -5.40
C GLY A 45 8.28 8.84 -5.70
N ASP A 46 9.09 9.10 -4.68
CA ASP A 46 10.56 9.12 -4.71
C ASP A 46 11.20 7.72 -4.60
N SER A 47 10.40 6.67 -4.39
CA SER A 47 10.89 5.31 -4.32
C SER A 47 11.42 4.84 -5.68
N LEU A 48 12.48 4.03 -5.67
CA LEU A 48 13.19 3.55 -6.85
C LEU A 48 12.81 2.11 -7.19
N ILE A 49 12.68 1.85 -8.49
CA ILE A 49 12.31 0.57 -9.06
C ILE A 49 13.35 0.21 -10.11
N ARG A 50 13.89 -1.00 -10.02
CA ARG A 50 14.85 -1.51 -11.02
C ARG A 50 14.11 -2.25 -12.13
N LEU A 51 14.34 -1.81 -13.36
CA LEU A 51 13.84 -2.45 -14.56
C LEU A 51 14.66 -3.70 -14.90
N SER A 52 14.08 -4.61 -15.68
CA SER A 52 14.74 -5.86 -16.11
C SER A 52 15.95 -5.61 -17.01
N ASN A 53 16.04 -4.44 -17.64
CA ASN A 53 17.21 -4.00 -18.41
C ASN A 53 18.30 -3.31 -17.55
N GLY A 54 18.18 -3.34 -16.21
CA GLY A 54 19.13 -2.75 -15.27
C GLY A 54 18.95 -1.25 -15.02
N LYS A 55 18.11 -0.54 -15.79
CA LYS A 55 17.81 0.88 -15.54
C LYS A 55 17.00 1.02 -14.25
N ILE A 56 17.12 2.18 -13.61
CA ILE A 56 16.34 2.53 -12.42
C ILE A 56 15.34 3.63 -12.79
N LYS A 57 14.11 3.52 -12.29
CA LYS A 57 13.06 4.52 -12.41
C LYS A 57 12.50 4.88 -11.04
N TYR A 58 12.05 6.12 -10.88
CA TYR A 58 11.14 6.48 -9.81
C TYR A 58 9.80 5.79 -10.01
N ILE A 59 9.14 5.38 -8.92
CA ILE A 59 7.82 4.78 -8.95
C ILE A 59 6.79 5.74 -9.57
N ALA A 60 6.97 7.05 -9.38
CA ALA A 60 6.16 8.09 -10.01
C ALA A 60 6.21 8.09 -11.55
N ASN A 61 7.27 7.49 -12.12
CA ASN A 61 7.54 7.42 -13.56
C ASN A 61 7.35 6.01 -14.14
N LEU A 62 6.88 5.04 -13.33
CA LEU A 62 6.49 3.74 -13.83
C LEU A 62 5.29 3.85 -14.77
N LYS A 63 5.30 3.03 -15.81
CA LYS A 63 4.25 2.97 -16.82
C LYS A 63 3.76 1.55 -17.03
N THR A 64 2.54 1.40 -17.50
CA THR A 64 2.04 0.11 -18.00
C THR A 64 3.00 -0.45 -19.04
N GLY A 65 3.36 -1.72 -18.89
CA GLY A 65 4.30 -2.43 -19.76
C GLY A 65 5.77 -2.32 -19.36
N ASP A 66 6.13 -1.53 -18.34
CA ASP A 66 7.48 -1.56 -17.80
C ASP A 66 7.79 -2.96 -17.24
N GLU A 67 8.84 -3.60 -17.75
CA GLU A 67 9.40 -4.82 -17.18
C GLU A 67 10.32 -4.49 -16.01
N ILE A 68 9.99 -5.02 -14.84
CA ILE A 68 10.69 -4.76 -13.58
C ILE A 68 11.14 -6.07 -12.95
N ILE A 69 12.15 -5.99 -12.09
CA ILE A 69 12.57 -7.14 -11.31
C ILE A 69 11.74 -7.31 -10.03
N THR A 70 11.51 -8.55 -9.65
CA THR A 70 10.89 -8.94 -8.39
C THR A 70 11.47 -10.27 -7.91
N ILE A 71 10.98 -10.77 -6.77
CA ILE A 71 11.34 -12.06 -6.20
C ILE A 71 10.11 -12.97 -6.19
N ASP A 72 10.32 -14.22 -6.63
CA ASP A 72 9.33 -15.30 -6.57
C ASP A 72 10.02 -16.60 -6.14
N GLN A 73 9.57 -17.20 -5.04
CA GLN A 73 10.15 -18.44 -4.48
C GLN A 73 11.69 -18.40 -4.39
N SER A 74 12.22 -17.29 -3.87
CA SER A 74 13.66 -17.01 -3.73
C SER A 74 14.44 -16.78 -5.03
N ASN A 75 13.77 -16.73 -6.18
CA ASN A 75 14.40 -16.42 -7.47
C ASN A 75 14.13 -14.96 -7.86
N ILE A 76 15.16 -14.30 -8.39
CA ILE A 76 15.03 -12.98 -9.01
C ILE A 76 14.46 -13.19 -10.41
N ILE A 77 13.29 -12.61 -10.68
CA ILE A 77 12.56 -12.78 -11.94
C ILE A 77 12.11 -11.43 -12.50
N SER A 78 11.82 -11.39 -13.81
CA SER A 78 11.14 -10.27 -14.46
C SER A 78 9.62 -10.37 -14.28
N THR A 79 8.95 -9.23 -14.06
CA THR A 79 7.50 -9.11 -14.09
C THR A 79 7.10 -7.78 -14.71
N GLU A 80 5.96 -7.76 -15.41
CA GLU A 80 5.46 -6.54 -16.05
C GLU A 80 4.56 -5.76 -15.08
N MET A 81 4.71 -4.43 -15.06
CA MET A 81 3.75 -3.51 -14.48
C MET A 81 2.52 -3.44 -15.38
N ILE A 82 1.35 -3.76 -14.85
CA ILE A 82 0.10 -3.84 -15.62
C ILE A 82 -0.82 -2.63 -15.46
N MET A 83 -0.74 -1.96 -14.31
CA MET A 83 -1.51 -0.73 -14.03
C MET A 83 -1.06 -0.04 -12.75
N MET A 84 -1.44 1.23 -12.63
CA MET A 84 -1.43 1.98 -11.38
C MET A 84 -2.83 1.97 -10.78
N LEU A 85 -3.00 1.31 -9.63
CA LEU A 85 -4.31 1.14 -8.97
C LEU A 85 -4.80 2.42 -8.30
N ASP A 86 -3.87 3.19 -7.75
CA ASP A 86 -4.11 4.51 -7.18
C ASP A 86 -2.87 5.37 -7.40
N LYS A 87 -3.10 6.65 -7.68
CA LYS A 87 -2.06 7.62 -8.01
C LYS A 87 -2.52 8.98 -7.56
N HIS A 88 -1.81 9.60 -6.63
CA HIS A 88 -2.00 11.00 -6.30
C HIS A 88 -0.66 11.69 -6.29
N ILE A 89 -0.51 12.76 -7.06
CA ILE A 89 0.79 13.42 -7.28
C ILE A 89 1.01 14.48 -6.19
N SER A 90 -0.06 15.16 -5.78
CA SER A 90 0.03 16.34 -4.92
C SER A 90 -0.44 16.13 -3.48
N LYS A 91 -1.18 15.06 -3.21
CA LYS A 91 -1.69 14.76 -1.86
C LYS A 91 -0.56 14.30 -0.95
N GLN A 92 -0.67 14.63 0.33
CA GLN A 92 0.24 14.13 1.37
C GLN A 92 -0.32 12.84 1.97
N ALA A 93 0.58 11.92 2.33
CA ALA A 93 0.26 10.71 3.05
C ALA A 93 1.33 10.41 4.11
N LEU A 94 0.92 9.67 5.15
CA LEU A 94 1.82 9.14 6.16
C LEU A 94 2.43 7.83 5.68
N PHE A 95 3.75 7.73 5.82
CA PHE A 95 4.53 6.55 5.47
C PHE A 95 5.32 6.08 6.68
N TYR A 96 5.28 4.77 6.91
CA TYR A 96 6.24 4.04 7.72
C TYR A 96 7.51 3.87 6.92
N LYS A 97 8.58 4.53 7.36
CA LYS A 97 9.93 4.36 6.84
C LYS A 97 10.62 3.30 7.66
N LEU A 98 10.90 2.17 7.02
CA LEU A 98 11.66 1.05 7.58
C LEU A 98 13.09 1.14 7.06
N ILE A 99 14.07 1.01 7.95
CA ILE A 99 15.50 0.99 7.61
C ILE A 99 16.07 -0.33 8.09
N THR A 100 16.77 -1.04 7.21
CA THR A 100 17.42 -2.32 7.51
C THR A 100 18.88 -2.14 7.88
N GLU A 101 19.45 -3.14 8.56
CA GLU A 101 20.88 -3.17 8.91
C GLU A 101 21.80 -3.10 7.68
N SER A 102 21.38 -3.69 6.56
CA SER A 102 22.10 -3.63 5.29
C SER A 102 22.02 -2.26 4.60
N GLY A 103 21.42 -1.25 5.24
CA GLY A 103 21.34 0.12 4.75
C GLY A 103 20.21 0.39 3.76
N HIS A 104 19.28 -0.55 3.56
CA HIS A 104 18.13 -0.36 2.68
C HIS A 104 17.00 0.36 3.40
N GLU A 105 16.25 1.17 2.66
CA GLU A 105 15.09 1.88 3.19
C GLU A 105 13.86 1.72 2.30
N ILE A 106 12.70 1.50 2.92
CA ILE A 106 11.42 1.45 2.22
C ILE A 106 10.38 2.28 2.95
N SER A 107 9.55 3.01 2.19
CA SER A 107 8.48 3.87 2.71
C SER A 107 7.12 3.37 2.25
N LEU A 108 6.30 2.95 3.20
CA LEU A 108 5.02 2.29 2.95
C LEU A 108 3.90 2.93 3.76
N THR A 109 2.70 3.05 3.20
CA THR A 109 1.52 3.44 4.01
C THR A 109 1.18 2.37 5.06
N GLU A 110 0.48 2.77 6.13
CA GLU A 110 0.22 1.98 7.35
C GLU A 110 -0.15 0.50 7.13
N PHE A 111 -1.02 0.21 6.16
CA PHE A 111 -1.57 -1.13 5.92
C PHE A 111 -0.94 -1.87 4.73
N HIS A 112 0.06 -1.28 4.07
CA HIS A 112 0.73 -1.89 2.93
C HIS A 112 1.41 -3.19 3.35
N LEU A 113 1.23 -4.26 2.57
CA LEU A 113 1.79 -5.57 2.92
C LEU A 113 3.25 -5.68 2.48
N ILE A 114 4.11 -6.07 3.42
CA ILE A 114 5.51 -6.40 3.19
C ILE A 114 5.76 -7.86 3.57
N PRO A 115 6.38 -8.67 2.69
CA PRO A 115 6.79 -10.02 3.03
C PRO A 115 7.99 -9.98 3.98
N ILE A 116 7.94 -10.80 5.02
CA ILE A 116 9.03 -11.04 5.95
C ILE A 116 9.29 -12.55 6.08
N ILE A 117 10.49 -12.91 6.51
CA ILE A 117 10.79 -14.29 6.88
C ILE A 117 10.52 -14.48 8.39
N SER A 118 9.61 -15.38 8.73
CA SER A 118 9.26 -15.68 10.12
C SER A 118 10.38 -16.45 10.83
N SER A 119 10.30 -16.54 12.16
CA SER A 119 11.17 -17.41 12.97
C SER A 119 11.13 -18.89 12.54
N THR A 120 10.00 -19.33 11.95
CA THR A 120 9.83 -20.68 11.40
C THR A 120 10.33 -20.82 9.95
N LYS A 121 11.06 -19.81 9.43
CA LYS A 121 11.56 -19.75 8.05
C LYS A 121 10.46 -19.80 6.98
N ASN A 122 9.27 -19.34 7.33
CA ASN A 122 8.16 -19.23 6.38
C ASN A 122 7.99 -17.77 5.95
N GLN A 123 7.69 -17.57 4.67
CA GLN A 123 7.31 -16.25 4.19
C GLN A 123 5.92 -15.91 4.69
N ILE A 124 5.80 -14.80 5.43
CA ILE A 124 4.51 -14.24 5.85
C ILE A 124 4.42 -12.78 5.42
N TYR A 125 3.19 -12.25 5.32
CA TYR A 125 2.97 -10.84 5.00
C TYR A 125 2.46 -10.11 6.22
N LEU A 126 3.12 -9.00 6.56
CA LEU A 126 2.68 -8.09 7.62
C LEU A 126 2.36 -6.73 7.02
N ALA A 127 1.41 -6.02 7.63
CA ALA A 127 1.23 -4.60 7.34
C ALA A 127 2.44 -3.80 7.83
N ALA A 128 2.76 -2.68 7.18
CA ALA A 128 3.89 -1.83 7.58
C ALA A 128 3.85 -1.42 9.07
N LYS A 129 2.66 -1.17 9.63
CA LYS A 129 2.51 -0.86 11.06
C LYS A 129 2.74 -2.03 12.02
N GLN A 130 2.71 -3.26 11.52
CA GLN A 130 2.91 -4.48 12.33
C GLN A 130 4.38 -4.87 12.38
N ILE A 131 5.23 -4.26 11.54
CA ILE A 131 6.67 -4.52 11.51
C ILE A 131 7.30 -4.01 12.81
N GLN A 132 8.22 -4.81 13.34
CA GLN A 132 8.99 -4.53 14.54
C GLN A 132 10.49 -4.51 14.22
N ILE A 133 11.26 -3.84 15.08
CA ILE A 133 12.73 -3.91 15.03
C ILE A 133 13.14 -5.38 15.21
N GLY A 134 14.04 -5.85 14.35
CA GLY A 134 14.48 -7.24 14.29
C GLY A 134 13.74 -8.10 13.26
N ASP A 135 12.59 -7.67 12.73
CA ASP A 135 11.93 -8.38 11.64
C ASP A 135 12.83 -8.42 10.40
N LEU A 136 12.89 -9.58 9.74
CA LEU A 136 13.79 -9.82 8.62
C LEU A 136 13.08 -9.55 7.29
N LEU A 137 13.51 -8.50 6.60
CA LEU A 137 13.00 -8.14 5.26
C LEU A 137 13.82 -8.82 4.17
N TYR A 138 13.17 -9.16 3.06
CA TYR A 138 13.84 -9.59 1.83
C TYR A 138 14.48 -8.37 1.17
N VAL A 139 15.80 -8.40 1.03
CA VAL A 139 16.57 -7.33 0.38
C VAL A 139 17.40 -7.90 -0.76
N LEU A 140 17.58 -7.09 -1.80
CA LEU A 140 18.46 -7.42 -2.91
C LEU A 140 19.78 -6.67 -2.75
N LEU A 141 20.80 -7.37 -2.25
CA LEU A 141 22.14 -6.82 -2.04
C LEU A 141 23.12 -7.45 -3.04
N ASN A 142 23.83 -6.62 -3.82
CA ASN A 142 24.81 -7.09 -4.82
C ASN A 142 24.25 -8.20 -5.75
N ASP A 143 23.01 -8.01 -6.22
CA ASP A 143 22.27 -8.96 -7.06
C ASP A 143 22.03 -10.34 -6.42
N LYS A 144 22.12 -10.43 -5.10
CA LYS A 144 21.79 -11.61 -4.32
C LYS A 144 20.64 -11.31 -3.37
N LEU A 145 19.74 -12.29 -3.27
CA LEU A 145 18.66 -12.23 -2.31
C LEU A 145 19.21 -12.51 -0.91
N GLU A 146 19.00 -11.57 0.00
CA GLU A 146 19.39 -11.66 1.40
C GLU A 146 18.23 -11.28 2.33
N TYR A 147 18.41 -11.56 3.62
CA TYR A 147 17.51 -11.15 4.68
C TYR A 147 18.21 -10.12 5.55
N SER A 148 17.57 -8.98 5.79
CA SER A 148 18.16 -7.94 6.64
C SER A 148 17.19 -7.50 7.72
N PRO A 149 17.62 -7.45 8.99
CA PRO A 149 16.77 -7.05 10.09
C PRO A 149 16.45 -5.56 10.01
N VAL A 150 15.22 -5.19 10.35
CA VAL A 150 14.82 -3.79 10.54
C VAL A 150 15.49 -3.26 11.80
N ILE A 151 16.23 -2.15 11.67
CA ILE A 151 16.93 -1.49 12.79
C ILE A 151 16.26 -0.18 13.20
N ASN A 152 15.45 0.42 12.34
CA ASN A 152 14.79 1.68 12.62
C ASN A 152 13.44 1.77 11.90
N ILE A 153 12.44 2.28 12.61
CA ILE A 153 11.09 2.51 12.12
C ILE A 153 10.71 3.95 12.48
N THR A 154 10.43 4.76 11.47
CA THR A 154 9.97 6.15 11.66
C THR A 154 8.71 6.40 10.84
N ILE A 155 7.91 7.38 11.26
CA ILE A 155 6.75 7.83 10.51
C ILE A 155 7.09 9.18 9.88
N GLN A 156 6.88 9.31 8.58
CA GLN A 156 7.14 10.53 7.84
C GLN A 156 5.94 10.89 6.96
N THR A 157 5.71 12.18 6.78
CA THR A 157 4.72 12.66 5.82
C THR A 157 5.44 12.94 4.50
N LYS A 158 4.99 12.31 3.40
CA LYS A 158 5.51 12.57 2.06
C LYS A 158 4.39 13.00 1.12
N LYS A 159 4.77 13.80 0.12
CA LYS A 159 3.90 14.21 -0.98
C LYS A 159 3.95 13.15 -2.08
N GLY A 160 2.77 12.77 -2.56
CA GLY A 160 2.59 11.85 -3.66
C GLY A 160 2.61 10.38 -3.22
N TYR A 161 1.63 9.62 -3.69
CA TYR A 161 1.52 8.20 -3.39
C TYR A 161 1.02 7.40 -4.61
N TYR A 162 1.57 6.20 -4.76
CA TYR A 162 1.44 5.38 -5.96
C TYR A 162 1.28 3.90 -5.59
N ALA A 163 0.31 3.22 -6.21
CA ALA A 163 0.05 1.79 -6.00
C ALA A 163 0.17 1.01 -7.32
N PRO A 164 1.40 0.67 -7.77
CA PRO A 164 1.58 -0.13 -8.97
C PRO A 164 1.15 -1.58 -8.73
N LEU A 165 0.55 -2.18 -9.76
CA LEU A 165 0.22 -3.59 -9.81
C LEU A 165 1.07 -4.28 -10.87
N THR A 166 1.72 -5.38 -10.49
CA THR A 166 2.44 -6.25 -11.40
C THR A 166 1.68 -7.54 -11.68
N ILE A 167 2.11 -8.28 -12.73
CA ILE A 167 1.60 -9.64 -12.99
C ILE A 167 1.81 -10.55 -11.77
N LYS A 168 2.97 -10.46 -11.11
CA LYS A 168 3.28 -11.28 -9.94
C LYS A 168 2.60 -10.80 -8.65
N GLY A 169 2.25 -9.51 -8.56
CA GLY A 169 1.68 -8.92 -7.33
C GLY A 169 2.71 -8.61 -6.26
N THR A 170 3.98 -8.66 -6.63
CA THR A 170 5.14 -8.21 -5.85
C THR A 170 6.06 -7.38 -6.74
N LEU A 171 6.88 -6.55 -6.12
CA LEU A 171 7.92 -5.75 -6.76
C LEU A 171 9.03 -5.42 -5.76
N LEU A 172 10.21 -5.08 -6.27
CA LEU A 172 11.31 -4.54 -5.48
C LEU A 172 11.26 -3.02 -5.46
N VAL A 173 11.13 -2.44 -4.26
CA VAL A 173 11.11 -1.00 -4.02
C VAL A 173 12.31 -0.63 -3.18
N ASN A 174 13.22 0.20 -3.72
CA ASN A 174 14.53 0.47 -3.13
C ASN A 174 15.28 -0.83 -2.77
N ASN A 175 15.20 -1.83 -3.66
CA ASN A 175 15.74 -3.19 -3.45
C ASN A 175 15.16 -3.97 -2.26
N VAL A 176 14.03 -3.53 -1.68
CA VAL A 176 13.29 -4.28 -0.66
C VAL A 176 12.03 -4.88 -1.29
N LEU A 177 11.78 -6.17 -1.05
CA LEU A 177 10.59 -6.83 -1.61
C LEU A 177 9.33 -6.29 -0.95
N ALA A 178 8.34 -5.93 -1.75
CA ALA A 178 7.03 -5.50 -1.26
C ALA A 178 5.90 -6.16 -2.05
N SER A 179 4.72 -6.25 -1.44
CA SER A 179 3.52 -6.63 -2.16
C SER A 179 2.98 -5.44 -2.98
N CYS A 180 2.25 -5.69 -4.06
CA CYS A 180 1.39 -4.70 -4.69
C CYS A 180 0.06 -4.50 -3.93
N PHE A 181 -0.17 -5.28 -2.87
CA PHE A 181 -1.46 -5.36 -2.19
C PHE A 181 -1.42 -4.88 -0.75
N ALA A 182 -2.64 -4.70 -0.28
CA ALA A 182 -3.06 -3.75 0.70
C ALA A 182 -4.28 -4.40 1.39
N TYR A 183 -4.17 -4.77 2.67
CA TYR A 183 -5.27 -5.37 3.44
C TYR A 183 -6.04 -6.54 2.79
N ALA A 184 -5.33 -7.54 2.28
CA ALA A 184 -5.94 -8.85 2.06
C ALA A 184 -5.52 -9.74 3.23
N LYS A 185 -6.48 -10.27 4.00
CA LYS A 185 -6.20 -11.29 5.04
C LYS A 185 -5.31 -12.43 4.52
N ASN A 186 -5.31 -12.66 3.19
CA ASN A 186 -4.35 -13.49 2.48
C ASN A 186 -3.93 -12.83 1.15
N HIS A 187 -2.64 -12.66 0.91
CA HIS A 187 -2.06 -12.21 -0.38
C HIS A 187 -2.64 -12.98 -1.59
N HIS A 188 -2.86 -14.29 -1.42
CA HIS A 188 -3.48 -15.16 -2.42
C HIS A 188 -4.91 -14.75 -2.81
N SER A 189 -5.69 -14.19 -1.88
CA SER A 189 -7.05 -13.71 -2.19
C SER A 189 -7.01 -12.48 -3.08
N ALA A 190 -6.10 -11.53 -2.82
CA ALA A 190 -5.92 -10.38 -3.70
C ALA A 190 -5.48 -10.79 -5.10
N GLN A 191 -4.56 -11.77 -5.20
CA GLN A 191 -4.17 -12.34 -6.49
C GLN A 191 -5.35 -12.96 -7.24
N PHE A 192 -6.25 -13.66 -6.54
CA PHE A 192 -7.44 -14.25 -7.13
C PHE A 192 -8.40 -13.19 -7.69
N TYR A 193 -8.70 -12.13 -6.93
CA TYR A 193 -9.58 -11.06 -7.41
C TYR A 193 -8.98 -10.27 -8.59
N MET A 194 -7.65 -10.22 -8.69
CA MET A 194 -6.95 -9.59 -9.82
C MET A 194 -6.82 -10.48 -11.05
N PHE A 195 -7.16 -11.78 -10.95
CA PHE A 195 -6.96 -12.73 -12.05
C PHE A 195 -7.72 -12.35 -13.33
N PRO A 196 -9.01 -11.96 -13.31
CA PRO A 196 -9.73 -11.59 -14.54
C PRO A 196 -9.09 -10.40 -15.27
N PHE A 197 -8.61 -9.41 -14.52
CA PHE A 197 -7.97 -8.21 -15.08
C PHE A 197 -6.58 -8.53 -15.67
N ARG A 198 -5.80 -9.38 -14.99
CA ARG A 198 -4.53 -9.89 -15.54
C ARG A 198 -4.74 -10.72 -16.80
N PHE A 199 -5.79 -11.53 -16.83
CA PHE A 199 -6.16 -12.31 -18.01
C PHE A 199 -6.57 -11.42 -19.17
N TYR A 200 -7.43 -10.43 -18.93
CA TYR A 200 -7.81 -9.44 -19.93
C TYR A 200 -6.60 -8.66 -20.47
N TYR A 201 -5.70 -8.21 -19.60
CA TYR A 201 -4.44 -7.59 -20.01
C TYR A 201 -3.63 -8.50 -20.94
N LYS A 202 -3.40 -9.75 -20.55
CA LYS A 202 -2.67 -10.73 -21.38
C LYS A 202 -3.34 -10.95 -22.74
N LEU A 203 -4.67 -11.03 -22.78
CA LEU A 203 -5.42 -11.13 -24.04
C LEU A 203 -5.21 -9.90 -24.92
N THR A 204 -5.32 -8.69 -24.36
CA THR A 204 -5.13 -7.46 -25.15
C THR A 204 -3.71 -7.34 -25.70
N ARG A 205 -2.69 -7.77 -24.93
CA ARG A 205 -1.30 -7.87 -25.41
C ARG A 205 -1.13 -8.89 -26.53
N LEU A 206 -1.83 -10.03 -26.46
CA LEU A 206 -1.86 -11.03 -27.54
C LEU A 206 -2.40 -10.46 -28.86
N PHE A 207 -3.36 -9.53 -28.78
CA PHE A 207 -3.93 -8.83 -29.94
C PHE A 207 -3.23 -7.50 -30.27
N TYR A 208 -2.04 -7.25 -29.71
CA TYR A 208 -1.25 -6.02 -29.93
C TYR A 208 -2.00 -4.71 -29.63
N LEU A 209 -2.96 -4.73 -28.71
CA LEU A 209 -3.64 -3.52 -28.25
C LEU A 209 -2.75 -2.79 -27.23
N ASN A 210 -2.66 -1.47 -27.37
CA ASN A 210 -1.89 -0.62 -26.47
C ASN A 210 -2.71 -0.25 -25.22
N ASP A 211 -2.08 -0.37 -24.03
CA ASP A 211 -2.60 -0.01 -22.69
C ASP A 211 -4.14 -0.08 -22.55
N PRO A 212 -4.72 -1.28 -22.38
CA PRO A 212 -6.17 -1.49 -22.41
C PRO A 212 -6.91 -0.78 -21.27
N PHE A 213 -6.19 -0.29 -20.27
CA PHE A 213 -6.75 0.35 -19.10
C PHE A 213 -6.50 1.87 -19.07
N ASN A 214 -5.67 2.40 -19.98
CA ASN A 214 -5.32 3.83 -20.07
C ASN A 214 -4.83 4.40 -18.72
N CYS A 215 -4.08 3.59 -17.95
CA CYS A 215 -3.77 3.85 -16.54
C CYS A 215 -2.80 5.00 -16.32
N ASP A 216 -1.96 5.31 -17.30
CA ASP A 216 -0.89 6.29 -17.14
C ASP A 216 -1.41 7.74 -17.10
N LYS A 217 -2.65 7.97 -17.56
CA LYS A 217 -3.20 9.31 -17.82
C LYS A 217 -4.11 9.88 -16.72
N SER A 218 -4.58 9.06 -15.79
CA SER A 218 -5.54 9.51 -14.76
C SER A 218 -4.90 9.59 -13.37
N GLU A 219 -5.12 10.72 -12.68
CA GLU A 219 -4.89 10.82 -11.23
C GLU A 219 -6.12 10.30 -10.48
N GLY A 220 -5.88 9.62 -9.35
CA GLY A 220 -6.88 9.06 -8.47
C GLY A 220 -6.96 7.55 -8.49
N LEU A 221 -7.98 7.05 -7.80
CA LEU A 221 -8.31 5.64 -7.73
C LEU A 221 -8.77 5.14 -9.10
N HIS A 222 -8.11 4.09 -9.61
CA HIS A 222 -8.48 3.52 -10.89
C HIS A 222 -9.88 2.89 -10.81
N TRP A 223 -10.74 3.14 -11.80
CA TRP A 223 -12.14 2.68 -11.84
C TRP A 223 -12.31 1.16 -11.65
N ILE A 224 -11.28 0.40 -12.03
CA ILE A 224 -11.23 -1.05 -11.85
C ILE A 224 -11.34 -1.46 -10.39
N ILE A 225 -10.82 -0.64 -9.47
CA ILE A 225 -10.91 -0.87 -8.04
C ILE A 225 -12.38 -0.79 -7.61
N SER A 226 -13.17 0.14 -8.13
CA SER A 226 -14.61 0.20 -7.84
C SER A 226 -15.36 -1.06 -8.26
N ILE A 227 -15.04 -1.62 -9.43
CA ILE A 227 -15.61 -2.89 -9.89
C ILE A 227 -15.19 -4.03 -8.96
N MET A 228 -13.92 -4.06 -8.56
CA MET A 228 -13.42 -5.07 -7.62
C MET A 228 -14.11 -5.00 -6.27
N PHE A 229 -14.27 -3.82 -5.69
CA PHE A 229 -14.96 -3.67 -4.41
C PHE A 229 -16.41 -4.10 -4.49
N ASN A 230 -17.11 -3.77 -5.58
CA ASN A 230 -18.48 -4.21 -5.80
C ASN A 230 -18.57 -5.74 -5.95
N PHE A 231 -17.65 -6.34 -6.69
CA PHE A 231 -17.57 -7.79 -6.85
C PHE A 231 -17.20 -8.50 -5.54
N ALA A 232 -16.22 -7.98 -4.79
CA ALA A 232 -15.83 -8.53 -3.49
C ALA A 232 -16.97 -8.46 -2.47
N ARG A 233 -17.71 -7.33 -2.41
CA ARG A 233 -18.91 -7.20 -1.58
C ARG A 233 -20.00 -8.19 -1.94
N PHE A 234 -20.15 -8.50 -3.23
CA PHE A 234 -21.14 -9.48 -3.70
C PHE A 234 -20.81 -10.90 -3.23
N PHE A 235 -19.53 -11.29 -3.21
CA PHE A 235 -19.11 -12.65 -2.84
C PHE A 235 -18.71 -12.85 -1.37
N ARG A 236 -18.32 -11.79 -0.63
CA ARG A 236 -17.99 -11.85 0.81
C ARG A 236 -18.26 -10.51 1.53
N PRO A 237 -19.46 -10.31 2.11
CA PRO A 237 -19.80 -9.06 2.80
C PRO A 237 -19.04 -8.84 4.13
N GLU A 238 -18.47 -9.87 4.77
CA GLU A 238 -17.95 -9.77 6.15
C GLU A 238 -16.43 -9.54 6.28
N THR A 239 -15.63 -9.67 5.21
CA THR A 239 -14.16 -9.69 5.32
C THR A 239 -13.46 -8.33 5.20
N LEU A 240 -14.21 -7.23 5.06
CA LEU A 240 -13.66 -5.88 4.82
C LEU A 240 -13.84 -4.92 6.00
N LEU A 241 -14.37 -5.37 7.14
CA LEU A 241 -14.72 -4.53 8.30
C LEU A 241 -14.08 -4.95 9.63
N SER A 242 -13.15 -5.90 9.63
CA SER A 242 -12.36 -6.24 10.83
C SER A 242 -10.92 -5.82 10.60
#